data_AF-F3UWU3-F1
#
_entry.id   AF-F3UWU3-F1
#
_cell.length_a   1.000
_cell.length_b   1.000
_cell.length_c   1.000
_cell.angle_alpha   90.00
_cell.angle_beta   90.00
_cell.angle_gamma   90.00
#
_symmetry.space_group_name_H-M   'P 1'
#
loop_
_entity.id
_entity.type
_entity.pdbx_description
1 polymer ?
#
loop_
_entity_poly.entity_id
_entity_poly.type
_entity_poly.pdbx_seq_one_letter_code
_entity_poly.pdbx_strand_id
1 'polypeptide(L)' 'MFSPYYDIARKLFPNAKTVLDRFHIMQHLSRAMSRVRVQIMNQFDRKSHEYKALKRY' A
#
# COMPACT_ATOMS: atom_id res chain seq x y z
N MET A 1 -6.15 5.13 -10.44
CA MET A 1 -7.05 6.25 -10.78
C MET A 1 -6.90 6.52 -12.28
N PHE A 2 -7.99 6.70 -13.00
CA PHE A 2 -8.04 6.75 -14.47
C PHE A 2 -7.26 7.99 -14.98
N SER A 3 -6.38 7.83 -15.99
CA SER A 3 -5.42 8.86 -16.48
C SER A 3 -6.03 10.24 -16.81
N PRO A 4 -7.22 10.35 -17.44
CA PRO A 4 -7.80 11.64 -17.82
C PRO A 4 -8.10 12.58 -16.63
N TYR A 5 -8.29 12.04 -15.43
CA TYR A 5 -8.55 12.86 -14.25
C TYR A 5 -7.32 13.61 -13.76
N TYR A 6 -6.11 13.09 -14.01
CA TYR A 6 -4.88 13.81 -13.65
C TYR A 6 -4.68 15.05 -14.51
N ASP A 7 -4.96 14.96 -15.80
CA ASP A 7 -4.80 16.08 -16.73
C ASP A 7 -5.78 17.20 -16.42
N ILE A 8 -7.03 16.85 -16.09
CA ILE A 8 -8.07 17.81 -15.70
C ILE A 8 -7.75 18.42 -14.33
N ALA A 9 -7.37 17.61 -13.34
CA ALA A 9 -7.03 18.10 -12.01
C ALA A 9 -5.83 19.06 -12.03
N ARG A 10 -4.83 18.78 -12.87
CA ARG A 10 -3.64 19.63 -13.04
C ARG A 10 -3.96 20.95 -13.76
N LYS A 11 -4.91 20.95 -14.70
CA LYS A 11 -5.39 22.17 -15.38
C LYS A 11 -6.26 23.04 -14.47
N LEU A 12 -7.16 22.43 -13.70
CA LEU A 12 -8.09 23.17 -12.82
C LEU A 12 -7.42 23.66 -11.54
N PHE A 13 -6.41 22.95 -11.05
CA PHE A 13 -5.70 23.30 -9.81
C PHE A 13 -4.17 23.28 -10.01
N PRO A 14 -3.62 24.23 -10.78
CA PRO A 14 -2.20 24.26 -11.12
C PRO A 14 -1.28 24.42 -9.90
N ASN A 15 -1.80 24.97 -8.81
CA ASN A 15 -1.10 25.18 -7.53
C ASN A 15 -1.58 24.24 -6.41
N ALA A 16 -2.51 23.31 -6.68
CA ALA A 16 -2.88 22.33 -5.68
C ALA A 16 -1.70 21.39 -5.46
N LYS A 17 -1.06 21.53 -4.30
CA LYS A 17 -0.30 20.41 -3.74
C LYS A 17 -1.30 19.28 -3.61
N THR A 18 -1.10 18.21 -4.38
CA THR A 18 -1.87 16.98 -4.23
C THR A 18 -1.64 16.51 -2.80
N VAL A 19 -2.50 16.93 -1.88
CA VAL A 19 -2.53 16.40 -0.52
C VAL A 19 -3.19 15.05 -0.69
N LEU A 20 -2.38 14.10 -1.17
CA LEU A 20 -2.61 12.70 -0.89
C LEU A 20 -2.74 12.65 0.62
N ASP A 21 -3.99 12.53 1.06
CA ASP A 21 -4.34 12.46 2.46
C ASP A 21 -3.38 11.47 3.11
N ARG A 22 -2.73 11.91 4.19
CA ARG A 22 -1.69 11.13 4.88
C ARG A 22 -2.23 9.76 5.28
N PHE A 23 -3.52 9.66 5.54
CA PHE A 23 -4.21 8.40 5.75
C PHE A 23 -4.10 7.48 4.54
N HIS A 24 -4.36 7.98 3.33
CA HIS A 24 -4.25 7.20 2.09
C HIS A 24 -2.80 6.77 1.82
N ILE A 25 -1.81 7.61 2.09
CA ILE A 25 -0.39 7.23 1.97
C ILE A 25 -0.06 6.09 2.94
N MET A 26 -0.41 6.26 4.22
CA MET A 26 -0.17 5.24 5.25
C MET A 26 -0.96 3.96 4.99
N GLN A 27 -2.20 4.07 4.49
CA GLN A 27 -3.03 2.95 4.10
C GLN A 27 -2.41 2.18 2.93
N HIS A 28 -1.95 2.87 1.88
CA HIS A 28 -1.30 2.24 0.73
C HIS A 28 0.01 1.57 1.12
N LEU A 29 0.81 2.21 1.97
CA LEU A 29 2.04 1.65 2.52
C LEU A 29 1.74 0.39 3.35
N SER A 30 0.82 0.47 4.32
CA SER A 30 0.41 -0.67 5.15
C SER A 30 -0.09 -1.83 4.29
N ARG A 31 -0.91 -1.57 3.27
CA ARG A 31 -1.38 -2.61 2.33
C ARG A 31 -0.24 -3.22 1.51
N ALA A 32 0.74 -2.43 1.08
CA ALA A 32 1.92 -2.94 0.40
C ALA A 32 2.75 -3.85 1.32
N MET A 33 2.99 -3.41 2.55
CA MET A 33 3.73 -4.18 3.56
C MET A 33 3.01 -5.50 3.91
N SER A 34 1.69 -5.49 4.09
CA SER A 34 0.92 -6.71 4.33
C SER A 34 0.99 -7.69 3.16
N ARG A 35 1.00 -7.22 1.91
CA ARG A 35 1.17 -8.08 0.73
C ARG A 35 2.53 -8.77 0.73
N VAL A 36 3.60 -8.00 0.96
CA VAL A 36 4.96 -8.55 1.05
C VAL A 36 5.06 -9.57 2.18
N ARG A 37 4.50 -9.27 3.36
CA ARG A 37 4.46 -10.21 4.49
C ARG A 37 3.77 -11.52 4.13
N VAL A 38 2.61 -11.47 3.49
CA VAL A 38 1.88 -12.68 3.07
C VAL A 38 2.64 -13.45 2.00
N GLN A 39 3.29 -12.78 1.06
CA GLN A 39 4.14 -13.43 0.06
C GLN A 39 5.29 -14.20 0.71
N ILE A 40 5.98 -13.58 1.67
CA ILE A 40 7.06 -14.23 2.43
C ILE A 40 6.50 -15.37 3.28
N MET A 41 5.38 -15.15 3.98
CA MET A 41 4.75 -16.16 4.83
C MET A 41 4.32 -17.40 4.04
N ASN A 42 3.83 -17.25 2.81
CA ASN A 42 3.44 -18.36 1.95
C ASN A 42 4.63 -19.19 1.41
N GLN A 43 5.88 -18.73 1.60
CA GLN A 43 7.08 -19.51 1.26
C GLN A 43 7.46 -20.50 2.36
N PHE A 44 6.96 -20.31 3.58
CA PHE A 44 7.25 -21.15 4.73
C PHE A 44 6.12 -22.16 4.97
N ASP A 45 6.46 -23.34 5.51
CA ASP A 45 5.44 -24.30 5.95
C ASP A 45 4.63 -23.72 7.11
N ARG A 46 3.34 -24.06 7.17
CA ARG A 46 2.41 -23.53 8.19
C ARG A 46 2.80 -23.91 9.62
N LYS A 47 3.60 -24.98 9.80
CA LYS A 47 4.08 -25.41 11.12
C LYS A 47 5.40 -24.75 11.51
N SER A 48 6.09 -24.08 10.57
CA SER A 48 7.39 -23.48 10.79
C SER A 48 7.33 -22.34 11.81
N HIS A 49 8.47 -22.10 12.46
CA HIS A 49 8.57 -21.02 13.45
C HIS A 49 8.46 -19.65 12.77
N GLU A 50 9.04 -19.51 11.59
CA GLU A 50 9.05 -18.32 10.73
C GLU A 50 7.63 -17.93 10.30
N TYR A 51 6.81 -18.90 9.88
CA TYR A 51 5.40 -18.67 9.55
C TYR A 51 4.63 -18.11 10.76
N LYS A 52 4.82 -18.69 11.95
CA LYS A 52 4.17 -18.24 13.19
C LYS A 52 4.63 -16.85 13.63
N ALA A 53 5.91 -16.55 13.47
CA ALA A 53 6.48 -15.23 13.76
C ALA A 53 5.89 -14.16 12.85
N LEU A 54 5.83 -14.42 11.54
CA LEU A 54 5.27 -13.49 10.55
C LEU A 54 3.74 -13.36 10.62
N LYS A 55 3.04 -14.37 11.14
CA LYS A 55 1.58 -14.33 11.32
C LYS A 55 1.14 -13.48 12.52
N ARG A 56 2.02 -13.28 13.51
CA ARG A 56 1.68 -12.58 14.76
C ARG A 56 1.48 -11.08 14.58
N TYR A 57 2.03 -10.50 13.51
CA TYR A 57 1.99 -9.09 13.15
C TYR A 57 1.26 -8.92 11.82
#